data_AF-A0A7S2M655-F1
#
_entry.id   AF-A0A7S2M655-F1
#
_cell.length_a   1.000
_cell.length_b   1.000
_cell.length_c   1.000
_cell.angle_alpha   90.00
_cell.angle_beta   90.00
_cell.angle_gamma   90.00
#
_symmetry.space_group_name_H-M   'P 1'
#
loop_
_entity.id
_entity.type
_entity.pdbx_description
1 polymer ?
#
loop_
_entity_poly.entity_id
_entity_poly.type
_entity_poly.pdbx_seq_one_letter_code
_entity_poly.pdbx_strand_id
1 'polypeptide(L)'
;GNASVFSCSDKMFASDSGAPTCDPNSCAYAFPDGLGVSHDCDGRRTGGTCSATCGPGFKYAPGETATTFECLATGEFSGHAPMCEPELCQPLDLPAEYMHTCAGKKTGQLCMVACAYGWSGADETR
;
A
#
# COMPACT_ATOMS: atom_id res chain seq x y z
N GLY A 1 17.22 -25.69 6.16
CA GLY A 1 16.03 -26.50 6.46
C GLY A 1 16.47 -27.86 6.94
N ASN A 2 15.66 -28.51 7.77
CA ASN A 2 15.81 -29.92 8.13
C ASN A 2 15.55 -30.79 6.89
N ALA A 3 16.45 -31.74 6.63
CA ALA A 3 16.31 -32.70 5.55
C ALA A 3 15.96 -34.07 6.14
N SER A 4 15.14 -34.84 5.42
CA SER A 4 14.88 -36.24 5.73
C SER A 4 15.48 -37.12 4.64
N VAL A 5 16.07 -38.25 5.04
CA VAL A 5 16.71 -39.17 4.10
C VAL A 5 15.67 -40.17 3.60
N PHE A 6 15.65 -40.36 2.28
CA PHE A 6 14.86 -41.39 1.61
C PHE A 6 15.81 -42.33 0.88
N SER A 7 15.62 -43.64 1.07
CA SER A 7 16.36 -44.67 0.33
C SER A 7 15.46 -45.29 -0.74
N CYS A 8 15.95 -45.38 -1.97
CA CYS A 8 15.29 -46.12 -3.04
C CYS A 8 15.76 -47.58 -3.02
N SER A 9 14.83 -48.53 -2.93
CA SER A 9 15.09 -49.96 -3.05
C SER A 9 13.86 -50.66 -3.65
N ASP A 10 14.08 -51.66 -4.51
CA ASP A 10 13.00 -52.35 -5.26
C ASP A 10 12.00 -51.40 -5.96
N LYS A 11 12.51 -50.33 -6.57
CA LYS A 11 11.73 -49.27 -7.26
C LYS A 11 10.80 -48.46 -6.35
N MET A 12 10.93 -48.57 -5.03
CA MET A 12 10.15 -47.82 -4.05
C MET A 12 11.06 -46.97 -3.15
N PHE A 13 10.57 -45.80 -2.74
CA PHE A 13 11.23 -44.96 -1.75
C PHE A 13 10.68 -45.26 -0.35
N ALA A 14 11.57 -45.44 0.62
CA ALA A 14 11.22 -45.57 2.04
C ALA A 14 12.02 -44.57 2.88
N SER A 15 11.43 -44.12 3.98
CA SER A 15 12.07 -43.25 4.98
C SER A 15 11.52 -43.59 6.35
N ASP A 16 12.39 -43.67 7.35
CA ASP A 16 12.00 -43.92 8.74
C ASP A 16 11.34 -42.69 9.39
N SER A 17 11.65 -41.48 8.89
CA SER A 17 11.19 -40.20 9.44
C SER A 17 10.11 -39.51 8.61
N GLY A 18 9.82 -40.01 7.40
CA GLY A 18 8.89 -39.39 6.45
C GLY A 18 9.45 -38.10 5.82
N ALA A 19 8.59 -37.34 5.14
CA ALA A 19 8.96 -36.06 4.52
C ALA A 19 9.06 -34.95 5.58
N PRO A 20 10.02 -34.01 5.45
CA PRO A 20 10.11 -32.87 6.38
C PRO A 20 8.94 -31.89 6.16
N THR A 21 8.58 -31.17 7.21
CA THR A 21 7.67 -30.02 7.13
C THR A 21 8.40 -28.80 6.58
N CYS A 22 7.78 -28.10 5.63
CA CYS A 22 8.32 -26.88 5.02
C CYS A 22 7.35 -25.73 5.25
N ASP A 23 7.77 -24.71 6.00
CA ASP A 23 7.03 -23.46 6.15
C ASP A 23 7.45 -22.44 5.08
N PRO A 24 6.51 -21.68 4.48
CA PRO A 24 6.86 -20.68 3.49
C PRO A 24 7.54 -19.46 4.15
N ASN A 25 8.53 -18.89 3.45
CA ASN A 25 9.24 -17.71 3.91
C ASN A 25 8.37 -16.45 3.74
N SER A 26 8.57 -15.44 4.57
CA SER A 26 7.91 -14.13 4.44
C SER A 26 8.52 -13.29 3.32
N CYS A 27 7.70 -12.58 2.57
CA CYS A 27 8.19 -11.50 1.70
C CYS A 27 8.37 -10.20 2.49
N ALA A 28 9.47 -9.51 2.20
CA ALA A 28 9.85 -8.25 2.84
C ALA A 28 10.41 -7.22 1.85
N TYR A 29 10.40 -7.53 0.56
CA TYR A 29 11.01 -6.72 -0.49
C TYR A 29 10.02 -6.49 -1.63
N ALA A 30 10.26 -5.42 -2.41
CA ALA A 30 9.48 -5.05 -3.59
C ALA A 30 7.97 -4.89 -3.33
N PHE A 31 7.61 -4.27 -2.19
CA PHE A 31 6.21 -3.96 -1.88
C PHE A 31 5.54 -3.11 -2.99
N PRO A 32 4.20 -3.14 -3.11
CA PRO A 32 3.48 -2.28 -4.06
C PRO A 32 3.61 -0.79 -3.69
N ASP A 33 4.72 -0.17 -4.10
CA ASP A 33 5.00 1.23 -3.82
C ASP A 33 4.51 2.15 -4.94
N GLY A 34 4.02 3.33 -4.58
CA GLY A 34 3.56 4.37 -5.51
C GLY A 34 2.81 5.49 -4.82
N LEU A 35 2.75 6.67 -5.43
CA LEU A 35 2.01 7.81 -4.86
C LEU A 35 0.53 7.44 -4.72
N GLY A 36 0.01 7.46 -3.50
CA GLY A 36 -1.39 7.15 -3.24
C GLY A 36 -1.75 5.67 -3.34
N VAL A 37 -0.77 4.77 -3.48
CA VAL A 37 -0.97 3.32 -3.47
C VAL A 37 -1.10 2.82 -2.03
N SER A 38 -2.02 1.88 -1.81
CA SER A 38 -2.25 1.17 -0.55
C SER A 38 -2.42 -0.32 -0.83
N HIS A 39 -1.93 -1.18 0.06
CA HIS A 39 -1.92 -2.62 -0.14
C HIS A 39 -2.12 -3.42 1.16
N ASP A 40 -2.48 -4.70 1.03
CA ASP A 40 -2.60 -5.67 2.13
C ASP A 40 -1.52 -6.77 2.12
N CYS A 41 -0.32 -6.42 1.61
CA CYS A 41 0.81 -7.32 1.44
C CYS A 41 1.59 -7.63 2.72
N ASP A 42 1.30 -6.96 3.83
CA ASP A 42 2.00 -7.20 5.09
C ASP A 42 1.85 -8.65 5.56
N GLY A 43 2.99 -9.29 5.83
CA GLY A 43 3.05 -10.65 6.36
C GLY A 43 2.71 -11.77 5.35
N ARG A 44 2.54 -11.47 4.06
CA ARG A 44 2.37 -12.53 3.05
C ARG A 44 3.65 -13.36 2.92
N ARG A 45 3.46 -14.66 2.70
CA ARG A 45 4.53 -15.66 2.59
C ARG A 45 4.54 -16.26 1.18
N THR A 46 5.61 -16.97 0.83
CA THR A 46 5.83 -17.53 -0.51
C THR A 46 4.59 -18.25 -1.06
N GLY A 47 4.15 -17.88 -2.27
CA GLY A 47 2.95 -18.36 -2.93
C GLY A 47 1.65 -17.65 -2.50
N GLY A 48 1.72 -16.76 -1.50
CA GLY A 48 0.62 -15.91 -1.08
C GLY A 48 0.47 -14.69 -2.00
N THR A 49 -0.76 -14.27 -2.21
CA THR A 49 -1.08 -13.07 -2.99
C THR A 49 -1.61 -11.94 -2.09
N CYS A 50 -1.53 -10.71 -2.58
CA CYS A 50 -2.12 -9.51 -1.98
C CYS A 50 -2.59 -8.55 -3.08
N SER A 51 -3.41 -7.57 -2.72
CA SER A 51 -3.95 -6.55 -3.61
C SER A 51 -3.32 -5.19 -3.34
N ALA A 52 -3.05 -4.46 -4.40
CA ALA A 52 -2.67 -3.06 -4.38
C ALA A 52 -3.78 -2.22 -5.03
N THR A 53 -4.13 -1.12 -4.37
CA THR A 53 -5.26 -0.24 -4.71
C THR A 53 -4.88 1.22 -4.53
N CYS A 54 -5.67 2.15 -5.09
CA CYS A 54 -5.55 3.56 -4.72
C CYS A 54 -6.21 3.80 -3.36
N GLY A 55 -5.43 4.36 -2.44
CA GLY A 55 -5.86 4.67 -1.08
C GLY A 55 -6.75 5.93 -0.98
N PRO A 56 -7.17 6.29 0.23
CA PRO A 56 -8.05 7.43 0.47
C PRO A 56 -7.50 8.76 -0.09
N GLY A 57 -8.35 9.52 -0.76
CA GLY A 57 -7.97 10.79 -1.40
C GLY A 57 -7.25 10.62 -2.74
N PHE A 58 -7.19 9.39 -3.27
CA PHE A 58 -6.66 9.08 -4.58
C PHE A 58 -7.65 8.22 -5.37
N LYS A 59 -7.58 8.33 -6.70
CA LYS A 59 -8.34 7.52 -7.64
C LYS A 59 -7.42 6.87 -8.65
N TYR A 60 -7.89 5.80 -9.31
CA TYR A 60 -7.17 5.20 -10.43
C TYR A 60 -7.03 6.20 -11.58
N ALA A 61 -5.83 6.24 -12.17
CA ALA A 61 -5.63 6.92 -13.45
C ALA A 61 -6.53 6.28 -14.54
N PRO A 62 -6.83 6.99 -15.64
CA PRO A 62 -7.66 6.44 -16.71
C PRO A 62 -7.12 5.12 -17.27
N GLY A 63 -7.90 4.04 -17.14
CA GLY A 63 -7.50 2.70 -17.60
C GLY A 63 -6.78 1.84 -16.55
N GLU A 64 -6.50 2.39 -15.37
CA GLU A 64 -5.91 1.65 -14.25
C GLU A 64 -6.98 1.00 -13.37
N THR A 65 -6.61 -0.08 -12.68
CA THR A 65 -7.47 -0.81 -11.73
C THR A 65 -6.63 -1.41 -10.61
N ALA A 66 -7.26 -2.00 -9.60
CA ALA A 66 -6.56 -2.74 -8.56
C ALA A 66 -5.69 -3.86 -9.18
N THR A 67 -4.46 -4.01 -8.69
CA THR A 67 -3.54 -5.05 -9.16
C THR A 67 -3.28 -6.08 -8.07
N THR A 68 -2.87 -7.28 -8.48
CA THR A 68 -2.51 -8.37 -7.56
C THR A 68 -1.00 -8.57 -7.61
N PHE A 69 -0.41 -8.75 -6.44
CA PHE A 69 1.00 -9.12 -6.28
C PHE A 69 1.10 -10.53 -5.71
N GLU A 70 2.15 -11.25 -6.09
CA GLU A 70 2.50 -12.57 -5.56
C GLU A 70 3.82 -12.51 -4.81
N CYS A 71 3.86 -13.10 -3.61
CA CYS A 71 5.09 -13.27 -2.85
C CYS A 71 5.90 -14.44 -3.43
N LEU A 72 7.05 -14.14 -4.01
CA LEU A 72 7.94 -15.13 -4.63
C LEU A 72 8.86 -15.80 -3.59
N ALA A 73 9.48 -16.91 -4.00
CA ALA A 73 10.46 -17.62 -3.18
C ALA A 73 11.75 -16.80 -2.91
N THR A 74 11.97 -15.72 -3.68
CA THR A 74 13.06 -14.76 -3.46
C THR A 74 12.84 -13.86 -2.25
N GLY A 75 11.63 -13.83 -1.68
CA GLY A 75 11.24 -12.89 -0.62
C GLY A 75 10.77 -11.54 -1.14
N GLU A 76 10.58 -11.42 -2.46
CA GLU A 76 10.08 -10.23 -3.15
C GLU A 76 8.63 -10.42 -3.60
N PHE A 77 7.86 -9.34 -3.60
CA PHE A 77 6.58 -9.33 -4.30
C PHE A 77 6.77 -9.07 -5.81
N SER A 78 6.04 -9.82 -6.63
CA SER A 78 6.00 -9.67 -8.08
C SER A 78 4.63 -9.15 -8.51
N GLY A 79 4.63 -8.05 -9.25
CA GLY A 79 3.44 -7.35 -9.73
C GLY A 79 3.76 -5.94 -10.19
N HIS A 80 2.74 -5.20 -10.59
CA HIS A 80 2.87 -3.77 -10.92
C HIS A 80 1.88 -2.97 -10.08
N ALA A 81 2.35 -1.91 -9.42
CA ALA A 81 1.48 -1.06 -8.62
C ALA A 81 0.59 -0.21 -9.54
N PRO A 82 -0.70 0.00 -9.21
CA PRO A 82 -1.56 0.83 -10.03
C PRO A 82 -1.10 2.29 -10.03
N MET A 83 -1.36 3.02 -11.11
CA MET A 83 -1.14 4.46 -11.10
C MET A 83 -2.33 5.18 -10.46
N CYS A 84 -2.06 5.96 -9.41
CA CYS A 84 -3.06 6.70 -8.66
C CYS A 84 -2.88 8.21 -8.82
N GLU A 85 -4.00 8.92 -8.96
CA GLU A 85 -4.05 10.38 -9.07
C GLU A 85 -4.73 10.97 -7.82
N PRO A 86 -4.23 12.09 -7.27
CA PRO A 86 -4.86 12.74 -6.13
C PRO A 86 -6.22 13.33 -6.54
N GLU A 87 -7.22 13.08 -5.71
CA GLU A 87 -8.57 13.61 -5.87
C GLU A 87 -8.70 15.05 -5.40
N LEU A 88 -9.76 15.73 -5.85
CA LEU A 88 -10.11 17.05 -5.36
C LEU A 88 -10.62 16.95 -3.92
N CYS A 89 -10.13 17.84 -3.06
CA CYS A 89 -10.70 18.03 -1.74
C CYS A 89 -12.12 18.58 -1.86
N GLN A 90 -12.96 18.24 -0.88
CA GLN A 90 -14.24 18.92 -0.73
C GLN A 90 -14.01 20.43 -0.55
N PRO A 91 -14.89 21.29 -1.12
CA PRO A 91 -14.78 22.72 -0.91
C PRO A 91 -14.73 23.04 0.58
N LEU A 92 -13.70 23.79 0.97
CA LEU A 92 -13.58 24.27 2.33
C LEU A 92 -14.63 25.37 2.53
N ASP A 93 -15.64 25.09 3.36
CA ASP A 93 -16.70 26.05 3.70
C ASP A 93 -16.32 26.75 5.01
N LEU A 94 -15.99 28.04 4.90
CA LEU A 94 -15.64 28.89 6.03
C LEU A 94 -16.55 30.12 6.08
N PRO A 95 -16.86 30.63 7.28
CA PRO A 95 -17.56 31.90 7.46
C PRO A 95 -16.87 33.11 6.82
N ALA A 96 -17.61 34.21 6.68
CA ALA A 96 -17.16 35.43 6.00
C ALA A 96 -15.99 36.16 6.68
N GLU A 97 -15.71 35.86 7.96
CA GLU A 97 -14.52 36.33 8.67
C GLU A 97 -13.20 35.72 8.16
N TYR A 98 -13.25 34.74 7.26
CA TYR A 98 -12.08 34.10 6.67
C TYR A 98 -11.98 34.32 5.16
N MET A 99 -10.73 34.39 4.67
CA MET A 99 -10.40 34.27 3.25
C MET A 99 -9.41 33.12 3.05
N HIS A 100 -9.49 32.41 1.91
CA HIS A 100 -8.63 31.26 1.68
C HIS A 100 -8.28 31.01 0.21
N THR A 101 -7.21 30.25 -0.01
CA THR A 101 -6.76 29.77 -1.33
C THR A 101 -7.02 28.27 -1.55
N CYS A 102 -7.90 27.67 -0.73
CA CYS A 102 -8.17 26.23 -0.73
C CYS A 102 -9.08 25.71 -1.84
N ALA A 103 -9.68 26.59 -2.65
CA ALA A 103 -10.53 26.18 -3.75
C ALA A 103 -9.75 25.34 -4.78
N GLY A 104 -10.30 24.18 -5.15
CA GLY A 104 -9.72 23.30 -6.17
C GLY A 104 -8.43 22.59 -5.76
N LYS A 105 -8.08 22.56 -4.47
CA LYS A 105 -6.92 21.81 -3.98
C LYS A 105 -7.18 20.31 -4.05
N LYS A 106 -6.12 19.56 -4.33
CA LYS A 106 -6.10 18.09 -4.33
C LYS A 106 -5.42 17.55 -3.09
N THR A 107 -5.60 16.25 -2.83
CA THR A 107 -4.89 15.53 -1.77
C THR A 107 -3.39 15.82 -1.78
N GLY A 108 -2.84 16.19 -0.63
CA GLY A 108 -1.43 16.55 -0.44
C GLY A 108 -1.07 18.00 -0.81
N GLN A 109 -1.97 18.79 -1.40
CA GLN A 109 -1.71 20.19 -1.70
C GLN A 109 -2.00 21.10 -0.49
N LEU A 110 -1.18 22.13 -0.33
CA LEU A 110 -1.35 23.16 0.70
C LEU A 110 -2.15 24.36 0.18
N CYS A 111 -2.86 25.01 1.10
CA CYS A 111 -3.52 26.28 0.90
C CYS A 111 -3.39 27.16 2.15
N MET A 112 -3.69 28.44 2.00
CA MET A 112 -3.67 29.41 3.10
C MET A 112 -5.10 29.76 3.50
N VAL A 113 -5.30 29.94 4.80
CA VAL A 113 -6.49 30.52 5.39
C VAL A 113 -6.02 31.71 6.24
N ALA A 114 -6.69 32.85 6.10
CA ALA A 114 -6.37 34.08 6.82
C ALA A 114 -7.66 34.81 7.23
N CYS A 115 -7.53 35.78 8.14
CA CYS A 115 -8.63 36.68 8.47
C CYS A 115 -9.01 37.51 7.23
N ALA A 116 -10.32 37.63 6.98
CA ALA A 116 -10.86 38.49 5.95
C ALA A 116 -10.58 39.98 6.27
N TYR A 117 -10.75 40.86 5.29
CA TYR A 117 -10.57 42.30 5.51
C TYR A 117 -11.48 42.82 6.62
N GLY A 118 -10.93 43.60 7.55
CA GLY A 118 -11.66 44.11 8.72
C GLY A 118 -11.68 43.14 9.92
N TRP A 119 -11.09 41.96 9.79
CA TRP A 119 -10.93 40.98 10.85
C TRP A 119 -9.46 40.86 11.24
N SER A 120 -9.18 40.58 12.50
CA SER A 120 -7.82 40.37 13.02
C SER A 120 -7.81 39.13 13.88
N GLY A 121 -6.72 38.34 13.78
CA GLY A 121 -6.53 37.20 14.65
C GLY A 121 -6.32 37.67 16.09
N ALA A 122 -6.86 36.93 17.06
CA ALA A 122 -6.34 37.05 18.41
C ALA A 122 -4.91 36.50 18.38
N ASP A 123 -3.92 37.35 18.72
CA ASP A 123 -2.51 36.98 18.80
C ASP A 123 -2.33 35.60 19.46
N GLU A 124 -1.76 34.63 18.74
CA GLU A 124 -1.31 33.37 19.34
C GLU A 124 0.01 33.62 20.06
N THR A 125 -0.05 34.30 21.21
CA THR A 125 1.03 34.23 22.20
C THR A 125 0.92 32.90 22.93
N ARG A 126 1.70 31.90 22.49
CA ARG A 126 2.15 30.82 23.35
C ARG A 126 3.58 30.40 23.05
#